data_AF-A0A564Q507-F1
#
_entry.id   AF-A0A564Q507-F1
#
_cell.length_a   1.000
_cell.length_b   1.000
_cell.length_c   1.000
_cell.angle_alpha   90.00
_cell.angle_beta   90.00
_cell.angle_gamma   90.00
#
_symmetry.space_group_name_H-M   'P 1'
#
loop_
_entity.id
_entity.type
_entity.pdbx_description
1 polymer ?
#
loop_
_entity_poly.entity_id
_entity_poly.type
_entity_poly.pdbx_seq_one_letter_code
_entity_poly.pdbx_strand_id
1 'polypeptide(L)'
;MRSHAAEWFERGEHDIEAAQLLCEERGFTDTIAYIIQQAIEKYLKGFLIYNGIKPKRTHDLSILLNEAVKFEDTLEEFIDFCDKATKYYIENRYPPGPPIEYRFEEIKKSLDNAWRLIRKIREKTGIQ
;
A
#
# COMPACT_ATOMS: atom_id res chain seq x y z
N MET A 1 19.18 1.77 -10.28
CA MET A 1 18.63 1.90 -8.91
C MET A 1 17.50 2.92 -8.86
N ARG A 2 17.73 4.21 -9.13
CA ARG A 2 16.63 5.20 -9.21
C ARG A 2 15.59 4.89 -10.31
N SER A 3 16.01 4.37 -11.46
CA SER A 3 15.08 3.96 -12.53
C SER A 3 14.12 2.84 -12.12
N HIS A 4 14.60 1.86 -11.37
CA HIS A 4 13.75 0.74 -10.94
C HIS A 4 12.74 1.20 -9.88
N ALA A 5 13.14 2.10 -8.97
CA ALA A 5 12.20 2.68 -8.00
C ALA A 5 11.04 3.42 -8.69
N ALA A 6 11.31 4.16 -9.76
CA ALA A 6 10.28 4.87 -10.53
C ALA A 6 9.22 3.92 -11.11
N GLU A 7 9.63 2.77 -11.67
CA GLU A 7 8.69 1.75 -12.17
C GLU A 7 7.78 1.18 -11.06
N TRP A 8 8.29 1.07 -9.83
CA TRP A 8 7.47 0.66 -8.68
C TRP A 8 6.46 1.73 -8.29
N PHE A 9 6.87 3.00 -8.26
CA PHE A 9 5.98 4.11 -7.94
C PHE A 9 4.89 4.30 -8.99
N GLU A 10 5.23 4.23 -10.28
CA GLU A 10 4.25 4.31 -11.39
C GLU A 10 3.17 3.23 -11.27
N ARG A 11 3.56 1.99 -11.00
CA ARG A 11 2.60 0.89 -10.80
C ARG A 11 1.77 1.06 -9.53
N GLY A 12 2.39 1.57 -8.45
CA GLY A 12 1.67 1.90 -7.21
C GLY A 12 0.67 3.04 -7.41
N GLU A 13 0.96 3.95 -8.34
CA GLU A 13 0.07 5.05 -8.71
C GLU A 13 -1.21 4.54 -9.37
N HIS A 14 -1.05 3.68 -10.38
CA HIS A 14 -2.20 3.08 -11.05
C HIS A 14 -3.11 2.34 -10.06
N ASP A 15 -2.53 1.65 -9.07
CA ASP A 15 -3.31 0.97 -8.04
C ASP A 15 -4.06 1.97 -7.14
N ILE A 16 -3.39 2.99 -6.58
CA ILE A 16 -4.04 3.89 -5.62
C ILE A 16 -5.14 4.74 -6.28
N GLU A 17 -4.93 5.15 -7.53
CA GLU A 17 -5.96 5.85 -8.32
C GLU A 17 -7.14 4.92 -8.63
N ALA A 18 -6.89 3.66 -9.00
CA ALA A 18 -7.96 2.69 -9.21
C ALA A 18 -8.76 2.43 -7.91
N ALA A 19 -8.09 2.31 -6.76
CA ALA A 19 -8.74 2.18 -5.46
C ALA A 19 -9.59 3.41 -5.12
N GLN A 20 -9.11 4.61 -5.44
CA GLN A 20 -9.85 5.86 -5.27
C GLN A 20 -11.14 5.88 -6.10
N LEU A 21 -11.05 5.61 -7.40
CA LEU A 21 -12.19 5.58 -8.31
C LEU A 21 -13.24 4.55 -7.87
N LEU A 22 -12.82 3.34 -7.53
CA LEU A 22 -13.72 2.29 -7.04
C LEU A 22 -14.37 2.68 -5.71
N CYS A 23 -13.64 3.35 -4.82
CA CYS A 23 -14.21 3.84 -3.56
C CYS A 23 -15.28 4.91 -3.80
N GLU A 24 -15.06 5.84 -4.73
CA GLU A 24 -16.02 6.88 -5.10
C GLU A 24 -17.31 6.30 -5.68
N GLU A 25 -17.19 5.29 -6.54
CA GLU A 25 -18.31 4.57 -7.16
C GLU A 25 -18.97 3.52 -6.23
N ARG A 26 -18.55 3.45 -4.96
CA ARG A 26 -19.04 2.44 -3.98
C ARG A 26 -18.92 1.00 -4.50
N GLY A 27 -17.78 0.68 -5.11
CA GLY A 27 -17.43 -0.66 -5.58
C GLY A 27 -17.21 -1.68 -4.46
N PHE A 28 -16.85 -2.90 -4.85
CA PHE A 28 -16.66 -4.02 -3.92
C PHE A 28 -15.49 -3.79 -2.95
N THR A 29 -15.78 -3.89 -1.64
CA THR A 29 -14.86 -3.46 -0.59
C THR A 29 -13.64 -4.37 -0.45
N ASP A 30 -13.76 -5.66 -0.73
CA ASP A 30 -12.64 -6.62 -0.82
C ASP A 30 -11.66 -6.25 -1.93
N THR A 31 -12.19 -5.91 -3.09
CA THR A 31 -11.39 -5.54 -4.25
C THR A 31 -10.63 -4.25 -3.98
N ILE A 32 -11.31 -3.24 -3.41
CA ILE A 32 -10.66 -1.98 -3.03
C ILE A 32 -9.58 -2.23 -1.96
N ALA A 33 -9.86 -3.04 -0.94
CA ALA A 33 -8.90 -3.40 0.11
C ALA A 33 -7.63 -4.04 -0.46
N TYR A 34 -7.80 -4.98 -1.41
CA TYR A 34 -6.69 -5.64 -2.09
C TYR A 34 -5.85 -4.64 -2.89
N ILE A 35 -6.48 -3.74 -3.65
CA ILE A 35 -5.76 -2.74 -4.45
C ILE A 35 -5.01 -1.76 -3.53
N ILE A 36 -5.57 -1.35 -2.39
CA ILE A 36 -4.88 -0.54 -1.38
C ILE A 36 -3.61 -1.26 -0.89
N GLN A 37 -3.71 -2.54 -0.57
CA GLN A 37 -2.53 -3.31 -0.13
C GLN A 37 -1.46 -3.35 -1.22
N GLN A 38 -1.86 -3.57 -2.48
CA GLN A 38 -0.94 -3.59 -3.62
C GLN A 38 -0.24 -2.24 -3.84
N ALA A 39 -0.99 -1.13 -3.75
CA ALA A 39 -0.44 0.21 -3.87
C ALA A 39 0.65 0.46 -2.82
N ILE A 40 0.36 0.15 -1.55
CA ILE A 40 1.29 0.36 -0.44
C ILE A 40 2.50 -0.56 -0.52
N GLU A 41 2.32 -1.82 -0.92
CA GLU A 41 3.43 -2.74 -1.17
C GLU A 41 4.40 -2.15 -2.20
N LYS A 42 3.85 -1.65 -3.32
CA LYS A 42 4.65 -1.10 -4.41
C LYS A 42 5.38 0.17 -4.01
N TYR A 43 4.69 1.09 -3.32
CA TYR A 43 5.31 2.31 -2.80
C TYR A 43 6.42 2.03 -1.77
N LEU A 44 6.20 1.14 -0.80
CA LEU A 44 7.23 0.78 0.17
C LEU A 44 8.43 0.09 -0.50
N LYS A 45 8.19 -0.84 -1.45
CA LYS A 45 9.28 -1.47 -2.21
C LYS A 45 10.05 -0.47 -3.06
N GLY A 46 9.35 0.45 -3.74
CA GLY A 46 9.95 1.55 -4.48
C GLY A 46 10.82 2.43 -3.59
N PHE A 47 10.32 2.79 -2.40
CA PHE A 47 11.06 3.60 -1.43
C PHE A 47 12.32 2.90 -0.91
N LEU A 48 12.26 1.60 -0.63
CA LEU A 48 13.45 0.82 -0.25
C LEU A 48 14.48 0.79 -1.38
N ILE A 49 14.05 0.56 -2.61
CA ILE A 49 14.94 0.56 -3.79
C ILE A 49 15.56 1.94 -4.02
N TYR A 50 14.79 3.01 -3.84
CA TYR A 50 15.27 4.39 -3.92
C TYR A 50 16.43 4.63 -2.95
N ASN A 51 16.32 4.10 -1.73
CA ASN A 51 17.35 4.16 -0.69
C ASN A 51 18.45 3.09 -0.81
N GLY A 52 18.53 2.40 -1.96
CA GLY A 52 19.59 1.41 -2.23
C GLY A 52 19.39 0.05 -1.56
N ILE A 53 18.22 -0.20 -0.97
CA ILE A 53 17.88 -1.48 -0.32
C ILE A 53 17.10 -2.36 -1.29
N LYS A 54 17.55 -3.61 -1.43
CA LYS A 54 16.76 -4.64 -2.13
C LYS A 54 15.64 -5.11 -1.20
N PRO A 55 14.36 -4.91 -1.54
CA PRO A 55 13.25 -5.30 -0.68
C PRO A 55 13.17 -6.82 -0.54
N LYS A 56 12.74 -7.27 0.65
CA LYS A 56 12.45 -8.68 0.90
C LYS A 56 11.32 -9.15 -0.02
N ARG A 57 11.36 -10.42 -0.45
CA ARG A 57 10.26 -11.05 -1.19
C ARG A 57 9.14 -11.43 -0.23
N THR A 58 8.38 -10.43 0.20
CA THR A 58 7.23 -10.56 1.10
C THR A 58 6.07 -9.67 0.62
N HIS A 59 4.87 -10.01 1.09
CA HIS A 59 3.63 -9.24 0.96
C HIS A 59 3.20 -8.60 2.30
N ASP A 60 3.96 -8.87 3.36
CA ASP A 60 3.80 -8.27 4.67
C ASP A 60 4.27 -6.81 4.62
N LEU A 61 3.32 -5.89 4.73
CA LEU A 61 3.58 -4.45 4.66
C LEU A 61 4.32 -3.95 5.89
N SER A 62 4.13 -4.58 7.04
CA SER A 62 4.78 -4.17 8.29
C SER A 62 6.27 -4.51 8.28
N ILE A 63 6.63 -5.64 7.69
CA ILE A 63 8.04 -5.97 7.42
C ILE A 63 8.67 -4.92 6.49
N LEU A 64 7.96 -4.48 5.45
CA LEU A 64 8.47 -3.47 4.52
C LEU A 64 8.56 -2.09 5.17
N LEU A 65 7.55 -1.71 5.96
CA LEU A 65 7.49 -0.45 6.70
C LEU A 65 8.64 -0.34 7.70
N ASN A 66 8.91 -1.40 8.46
CA ASN A 66 10.01 -1.42 9.43
C ASN A 66 11.39 -1.22 8.78
N GLU A 67 11.58 -1.63 7.52
CA GLU A 67 12.79 -1.31 6.77
C GLU A 67 12.78 0.15 6.28
N ALA A 68 11.62 0.67 5.88
CA ALA A 68 11.45 2.04 5.41
C ALA A 68 11.67 3.08 6.52
N VAL A 69 11.20 2.79 7.75
CA VAL A 69 11.36 3.64 8.95
C VAL A 69 12.83 3.97 9.25
N LYS A 70 13.76 3.11 8.85
CA LYS A 70 15.21 3.36 8.99
C LYS A 70 15.71 4.54 8.16
N PHE A 71 14.96 4.97 7.15
CA PHE A 71 15.28 6.10 6.26
C PHE A 71 14.35 7.31 6.46
N GLU A 72 13.15 7.07 7.01
CA GLU A 72 12.14 8.08 7.31
C GLU A 72 11.32 7.62 8.53
N ASP A 73 11.73 8.08 9.71
CA ASP A 73 11.14 7.72 11.00
C ASP A 73 9.66 8.11 11.11
N THR A 74 9.24 9.18 10.45
CA THR A 74 7.85 9.62 10.44
C THR A 74 6.88 8.64 9.77
N LEU A 75 7.38 7.58 9.13
CA LEU A 75 6.57 6.47 8.62
C LEU A 75 6.11 5.49 9.72
N GLU A 76 6.69 5.54 10.92
CA GLU A 76 6.34 4.63 12.02
C GLU A 76 4.85 4.75 12.42
N GLU A 77 4.24 5.92 12.22
CA GLU A 77 2.81 6.14 12.49
C GLU A 77 1.86 5.23 11.70
N PHE A 78 2.33 4.58 10.63
CA PHE A 78 1.52 3.72 9.77
C PHE A 78 1.58 2.24 10.15
N ILE A 79 2.25 1.85 11.24
CA ILE A 79 2.44 0.43 11.58
C ILE A 79 1.11 -0.32 11.74
N ASP A 80 0.16 0.24 12.49
CA ASP A 80 -1.16 -0.37 12.70
C ASP A 80 -1.94 -0.49 11.37
N PHE A 81 -1.77 0.49 10.48
CA PHE A 81 -2.37 0.47 9.16
C PHE A 81 -1.74 -0.62 8.28
N CYS A 82 -0.42 -0.75 8.26
CA CYS A 82 0.28 -1.78 7.50
C CYS A 82 -0.01 -3.20 8.01
N ASP A 83 -0.11 -3.40 9.32
CA ASP A 83 -0.50 -4.68 9.94
C ASP A 83 -1.90 -5.10 9.46
N LYS A 84 -2.82 -4.14 9.46
CA LYS A 84 -4.18 -4.37 8.98
C LYS A 84 -4.22 -4.63 7.47
N ALA A 85 -3.59 -3.77 6.67
CA ALA A 85 -3.62 -3.86 5.23
C ALA A 85 -2.91 -5.12 4.69
N THR A 86 -1.94 -5.67 5.44
CA THR A 86 -1.34 -6.98 5.12
C THR A 86 -2.40 -8.09 5.04
N LYS A 87 -3.45 -8.03 5.86
CA LYS A 87 -4.52 -9.03 5.86
C LYS A 87 -5.36 -8.99 4.59
N TYR A 88 -5.50 -7.82 3.95
CA TYR A 88 -6.21 -7.67 2.67
C TYR A 88 -5.60 -8.51 1.55
N TYR A 89 -4.31 -8.86 1.64
CA TYR A 89 -3.65 -9.76 0.68
C TYR A 89 -3.95 -11.24 0.94
N ILE A 90 -4.12 -11.63 2.19
CA ILE A 90 -4.22 -13.03 2.63
C ILE A 90 -5.67 -13.51 2.62
N GLU A 91 -6.60 -12.61 2.90
CA GLU A 91 -8.00 -12.92 3.17
C GLU A 91 -8.78 -13.38 1.91
N ASN A 92 -9.17 -14.66 1.94
CA ASN A 92 -10.20 -15.37 1.14
C ASN A 92 -10.28 -15.07 -0.37
N ARG A 93 -9.14 -15.10 -1.07
CA ARG A 93 -9.08 -14.86 -2.52
C ARG A 93 -9.50 -16.03 -3.41
N TYR A 94 -9.65 -17.24 -2.86
CA TYR A 94 -9.95 -18.43 -3.66
C TYR A 94 -11.20 -19.13 -3.15
N PRO A 95 -12.11 -19.56 -4.04
CA PRO A 95 -13.20 -20.46 -3.69
C PRO A 95 -12.68 -21.76 -3.03
N PRO A 96 -13.50 -22.42 -2.18
CA PRO A 96 -14.90 -22.13 -1.89
C PRO A 96 -15.11 -21.13 -0.74
N GLY A 97 -16.21 -20.37 -0.80
CA GLY A 97 -16.63 -19.42 0.25
C GLY A 97 -17.10 -18.08 -0.35
N PRO A 98 -17.91 -17.29 0.38
CA PRO A 98 -18.24 -15.94 -0.06
C PRO A 98 -17.00 -15.03 0.02
N PRO A 99 -16.91 -13.98 -0.81
CA PRO A 99 -15.94 -12.91 -0.62
C PRO A 99 -16.08 -12.31 0.78
N ILE A 100 -14.96 -11.84 1.35
CA ILE A 100 -14.98 -11.13 2.62
C ILE A 100 -15.50 -9.72 2.37
N GLU A 101 -16.54 -9.31 3.09
CA GLU A 101 -17.01 -7.93 3.01
C GLU A 101 -16.47 -7.11 4.17
N TYR A 102 -15.78 -6.01 3.83
CA TYR A 102 -15.39 -4.99 4.79
C TYR A 102 -16.45 -3.89 4.83
N ARG A 103 -16.61 -3.23 5.99
CA ARG A 103 -17.42 -2.01 6.08
C ARG A 103 -16.81 -0.94 5.18
N PHE A 104 -17.65 -0.21 4.46
CA PHE A 104 -17.19 0.81 3.51
C PHE A 104 -16.40 1.92 4.19
N GLU A 105 -16.82 2.38 5.37
CA GLU A 105 -16.13 3.40 6.17
C GLU A 105 -14.72 2.95 6.57
N GLU A 106 -14.56 1.64 6.78
CA GLU A 106 -13.28 1.05 7.13
C GLU A 106 -12.31 1.05 5.96
N ILE A 107 -12.81 0.77 4.75
CA ILE A 107 -12.03 0.86 3.51
C ILE A 107 -11.67 2.31 3.21
N LYS A 108 -12.62 3.24 3.35
CA LYS A 108 -12.35 4.67 3.17
C LYS A 108 -11.23 5.16 4.09
N LYS A 109 -11.26 4.80 5.37
CA LYS A 109 -10.18 5.13 6.32
C LYS A 109 -8.84 4.51 5.93
N SER A 110 -8.87 3.31 5.35
CA SER A 110 -7.66 2.62 4.89
C SER A 110 -7.08 3.30 3.64
N LEU A 111 -7.93 3.78 2.74
CA LEU A 111 -7.54 4.58 1.57
C LEU A 111 -6.96 5.94 1.98
N ASP A 112 -7.56 6.62 2.96
CA ASP A 112 -7.04 7.88 3.51
C ASP A 112 -5.62 7.70 4.08
N ASN A 113 -5.41 6.63 4.87
CA ASN A 113 -4.07 6.31 5.40
C ASN A 113 -3.09 5.92 4.29
N ALA A 114 -3.55 5.22 3.26
CA ALA A 114 -2.72 4.88 2.11
C ALA A 114 -2.19 6.14 1.41
N TRP A 115 -3.07 7.10 1.14
CA TRP A 115 -2.68 8.40 0.58
C TRP A 115 -1.72 9.18 1.47
N ARG A 116 -1.94 9.18 2.80
CA ARG A 116 -1.03 9.84 3.75
C ARG A 116 0.38 9.25 3.72
N LEU A 117 0.50 7.92 3.69
CA LEU A 117 1.78 7.22 3.58
C LEU A 117 2.47 7.55 2.24
N ILE A 118 1.72 7.44 1.14
CA ILE A 118 2.21 7.73 -0.22
C ILE A 118 2.76 9.16 -0.32
N ARG A 119 2.04 10.16 0.21
CA ARG A 119 2.47 11.56 0.22
C ARG A 119 3.81 11.74 0.92
N LYS A 120 4.00 11.14 2.10
CA LYS A 120 5.29 11.19 2.80
C LYS A 120 6.43 10.57 1.99
N ILE A 121 6.18 9.44 1.33
CA ILE A 121 7.17 8.82 0.44
C ILE A 121 7.51 9.75 -0.74
N ARG A 122 6.51 10.35 -1.38
CA ARG A 122 6.68 11.28 -2.50
C ARG A 122 7.49 12.52 -2.10
N GLU A 123 7.14 13.15 -0.98
CA GLU A 123 7.87 14.28 -0.40
C GLU A 123 9.34 13.94 -0.16
N LYS A 124 9.62 12.75 0.37
CA LYS A 124 10.99 12.30 0.66
C LYS A 124 11.80 11.95 -0.60
N THR A 125 11.14 11.46 -1.64
CA THR A 125 11.79 10.99 -2.86
C THR A 125 11.88 12.04 -3.96
N GLY A 126 11.10 13.13 -3.85
CA GLY A 126 11.01 14.21 -4.83
C GLY A 126 10.21 13.83 -6.09
N ILE A 127 9.31 12.85 -5.97
CA ILE A 127 8.49 12.33 -7.07
C ILE A 127 7.10 12.96 -6.95
N GLN A 128 6.64 13.64 -8.00
CA GLN A 128 5.29 14.24 -8.06
C GLN A 128 4.23 13.17 -8.27
#